data_AF-A0A517T6R4-F1
#
_entry.id   AF-A0A517T6R4-F1
#
_cell.length_a   1.000
_cell.length_b   1.000
_cell.length_c   1.000
_cell.angle_alpha   90.00
_cell.angle_beta   90.00
_cell.angle_gamma   90.00
#
_symmetry.space_group_name_H-M   'P 1'
#
loop_
_entity.id
_entity.type
_entity.pdbx_description
1 polymer ?
#
loop_
_entity_poly.entity_id
_entity_poly.type
_entity_poly.pdbx_seq_one_letter_code
_entity_poly.pdbx_strand_id
1 'polypeptide(L)'
;MNPPPQTFDIYESGELCVIGFGNRDPLELSVPDCQQEINRLTEEAECKKLAVDLTGVTLIASGMLGLLASVAKSGIDVMLFNPSEDIIEVLEITNLNRMITSHHVEV
;
A
#
# COMPACT_ATOMS: atom_id res chain seq x y z
N MET A 1 16.61 -20.53 -4.29
CA MET A 1 15.69 -19.50 -3.79
C MET A 1 15.03 -18.88 -5.01
N ASN A 2 13.70 -18.81 -5.04
CA ASN A 2 13.03 -18.04 -6.09
C ASN A 2 13.36 -16.55 -5.88
N PRO A 3 13.47 -15.75 -6.96
CA PRO A 3 13.57 -14.32 -6.80
C PRO A 3 12.35 -13.83 -6.00
N PRO A 4 12.52 -12.81 -5.15
CA PRO A 4 11.39 -12.23 -4.43
C PRO A 4 10.35 -11.76 -5.45
N PRO A 5 9.06 -11.90 -5.14
CA PRO A 5 8.01 -11.37 -5.99
C PRO A 5 8.24 -9.86 -6.17
N GLN A 6 8.05 -9.37 -7.40
CA GLN A 6 8.14 -7.95 -7.75
C GLN A 6 6.72 -7.43 -7.97
N THR A 7 5.99 -7.25 -6.88
CA THR A 7 4.61 -6.77 -6.88
C THR A 7 4.52 -5.24 -6.80
N PHE A 8 5.55 -4.57 -6.27
CA PHE A 8 5.61 -3.11 -6.17
C PHE A 8 6.82 -2.52 -6.88
N ASP A 9 6.71 -1.24 -7.25
CA ASP A 9 7.85 -0.38 -7.53
C ASP A 9 8.20 0.28 -6.21
N ILE A 10 9.45 0.11 -5.75
CA ILE A 10 9.93 0.69 -4.50
C ILE A 10 10.71 1.96 -4.86
N TYR A 11 10.18 3.11 -4.44
CA TYR A 11 10.80 4.41 -4.70
C TYR A 11 11.77 4.81 -3.58
N GLU A 12 11.47 4.42 -2.34
CA GLU A 12 12.26 4.72 -1.15
C GLU A 12 12.16 3.56 -0.14
N SER A 13 13.28 3.21 0.50
CA SER A 13 13.35 2.20 1.55
C SER A 13 14.17 2.71 2.73
N GLY A 14 13.51 2.97 3.85
CA GLY A 14 14.10 3.46 5.09
C GLY A 14 13.01 3.65 6.16
N GLU A 15 13.16 4.64 7.03
CA GLU A 15 12.13 4.97 8.03
C GLU A 15 10.79 5.36 7.37
N LEU A 16 10.84 5.94 6.18
CA LEU A 16 9.73 6.09 5.25
C LEU A 16 9.94 5.12 4.07
N CYS A 17 8.98 4.25 3.86
CA CYS A 17 8.91 3.40 2.69
C CYS A 17 7.89 3.99 1.70
N VAL A 18 8.25 4.09 0.43
CA VAL A 18 7.33 4.56 -0.62
C VAL A 18 7.23 3.50 -1.70
N ILE A 19 6.01 3.04 -1.95
CA ILE A 19 5.72 2.02 -2.96
C ILE A 19 4.65 2.50 -3.95
N GLY A 20 4.70 2.02 -5.17
CA GLY A 20 3.66 2.19 -6.18
C GLY A 20 3.40 0.89 -6.93
N PHE A 21 2.26 0.82 -7.62
CA PHE A 21 1.91 -0.35 -8.44
C PHE A 21 2.60 -0.34 -9.82
N GLY A 22 3.13 0.81 -10.24
CA GLY A 22 3.73 0.97 -11.57
C GLY A 22 2.71 0.68 -12.67
N ASN A 23 3.05 -0.23 -13.59
CA ASN A 23 2.15 -0.65 -14.67
C ASN A 23 1.32 -1.91 -14.34
N ARG A 24 1.29 -2.36 -13.07
CA ARG A 24 0.54 -3.54 -12.65
C ARG A 24 -0.87 -3.16 -12.18
N ASP A 25 -1.85 -3.98 -12.51
CA ASP A 25 -3.21 -3.81 -11.98
C ASP A 25 -3.29 -4.36 -10.54
N PRO A 26 -3.60 -3.52 -9.53
CA PRO A 26 -3.74 -3.97 -8.14
C PRO A 26 -4.82 -5.04 -7.92
N LEU A 27 -5.77 -5.18 -8.84
CA LEU A 27 -6.81 -6.21 -8.79
C LEU A 27 -6.29 -7.60 -9.15
N GLU A 28 -5.21 -7.69 -9.93
CA GLU A 28 -4.62 -8.95 -10.38
C GLU A 28 -3.48 -9.44 -9.48
N LEU A 29 -3.03 -8.59 -8.55
CA LEU A 29 -1.92 -8.92 -7.67
C LEU A 29 -2.29 -9.96 -6.62
N SER A 30 -1.37 -10.91 -6.44
CA SER A 30 -1.42 -11.91 -5.39
C SER A 30 -1.20 -11.26 -4.03
N VAL A 31 -2.24 -11.24 -3.19
CA VAL A 31 -2.18 -10.69 -1.83
C VAL A 31 -1.08 -11.37 -0.98
N PRO A 32 -0.89 -12.71 -1.03
CA PRO A 32 0.23 -13.35 -0.32
C PRO A 32 1.60 -12.85 -0.75
N ASP A 33 1.82 -12.65 -2.05
CA ASP A 33 3.10 -12.17 -2.59
C ASP A 33 3.34 -10.71 -2.18
N CYS A 34 2.30 -9.88 -2.24
CA CYS A 34 2.34 -8.50 -1.76
C CYS A 34 2.64 -8.42 -0.27
N GLN A 35 2.03 -9.30 0.54
CA GLN A 35 2.29 -9.35 1.98
C GLN A 35 3.73 -9.73 2.28
N GLN A 36 4.29 -10.71 1.57
CA GLN A 36 5.69 -11.08 1.71
C GLN A 36 6.62 -9.91 1.36
N GLU A 37 6.34 -9.20 0.26
CA GLU A 37 7.18 -8.08 -0.17
C GLU A 37 7.08 -6.87 0.78
N ILE A 38 5.87 -6.51 1.24
CA ILE A 38 5.69 -5.44 2.23
C ILE A 38 6.38 -5.79 3.54
N ASN A 39 6.18 -7.00 4.07
CA ASN A 39 6.82 -7.40 5.32
C ASN A 39 8.33 -7.30 5.21
N ARG A 40 8.90 -7.81 4.11
CA ARG A 40 10.33 -7.72 3.83
C ARG A 40 10.80 -6.26 3.81
N LEU A 41 10.10 -5.40 3.07
CA LEU A 41 10.43 -3.97 2.98
C LEU A 41 10.36 -3.29 4.36
N THR A 42 9.33 -3.57 5.15
CA THR A 42 9.11 -2.90 6.43
C THR A 42 10.03 -3.40 7.54
N GLU A 43 10.35 -4.70 7.56
CA GLU A 43 11.23 -5.31 8.57
C GLU A 43 12.71 -5.04 8.29
N GLU A 44 13.14 -5.11 7.03
CA GLU A 44 14.55 -4.86 6.66
C GLU A 44 14.96 -3.38 6.87
N ALA A 45 14.00 -2.44 6.80
CA ALA A 45 14.27 -1.01 6.79
C ALA A 45 13.91 -0.27 8.11
N GLU A 46 13.50 -0.98 9.16
CA GLU A 46 12.93 -0.37 10.39
C GLU A 46 11.84 0.66 10.09
N CYS A 47 10.99 0.34 9.11
CA CYS A 47 10.04 1.26 8.53
C CYS A 47 8.99 1.69 9.56
N LYS A 48 8.75 3.00 9.70
CA LYS A 48 7.71 3.55 10.58
C LYS A 48 6.53 4.10 9.81
N LYS A 49 6.74 4.40 8.52
CA LYS A 49 5.74 5.00 7.65
C LYS A 49 5.75 4.32 6.29
N LEU A 50 4.57 3.94 5.81
CA LEU A 50 4.39 3.38 4.48
C LEU A 50 3.50 4.30 3.65
N ALA A 51 4.08 4.93 2.62
CA ALA A 51 3.34 5.67 1.62
C ALA A 51 3.06 4.77 0.40
N VAL A 52 1.81 4.71 -0.02
CA VAL A 52 1.37 3.96 -1.20
C VAL A 52 0.89 4.94 -2.25
N ASP A 53 1.59 4.99 -3.38
CA ASP A 53 1.18 5.76 -4.55
C ASP A 53 0.07 5.02 -5.31
N LEU A 54 -1.08 5.66 -5.38
CA LEU A 54 -2.28 5.21 -6.09
C LEU A 54 -2.57 6.08 -7.32
N THR A 55 -1.61 6.88 -7.78
CA THR A 55 -1.75 7.70 -8.98
C THR A 55 -2.12 6.81 -10.17
N GLY A 56 -3.27 7.08 -10.79
CA GLY A 56 -3.80 6.30 -11.91
C GLY A 56 -4.48 4.98 -11.53
N VAL A 57 -4.50 4.61 -10.24
CA VAL A 57 -5.21 3.44 -9.74
C VAL A 57 -6.67 3.81 -9.47
N THR A 58 -7.60 3.15 -10.17
CA THR A 58 -9.04 3.38 -10.00
C THR A 58 -9.64 2.51 -8.91
N LEU A 59 -9.18 1.26 -8.78
CA LEU A 59 -9.73 0.27 -7.86
C LEU A 59 -8.61 -0.55 -7.22
N ILE A 60 -8.90 -1.08 -6.03
CA ILE A 60 -8.00 -1.94 -5.29
C ILE A 60 -8.77 -3.13 -4.73
N ALA A 61 -8.14 -4.31 -4.73
CA ALA A 61 -8.79 -5.51 -4.21
C ALA A 61 -9.03 -5.38 -2.70
N SER A 62 -10.15 -5.89 -2.21
CA SER A 62 -10.48 -5.88 -0.77
C SER A 62 -9.41 -6.58 0.08
N GLY A 63 -8.79 -7.65 -0.46
CA GLY A 63 -7.66 -8.32 0.17
C GLY A 63 -6.42 -7.43 0.32
N MET A 64 -6.18 -6.54 -0.63
CA MET A 64 -5.07 -5.58 -0.56
C MET A 64 -5.35 -4.47 0.46
N LEU A 65 -6.59 -3.97 0.52
CA LEU A 65 -7.00 -3.05 1.60
C LEU A 65 -6.86 -3.71 2.99
N GLY A 66 -7.25 -4.98 3.09
CA GLY A 66 -7.08 -5.77 4.30
C GLY A 66 -5.61 -5.92 4.70
N LEU A 67 -4.72 -6.11 3.72
CA LEU A 67 -3.28 -6.15 3.92
C LEU A 67 -2.75 -4.80 4.44
N LEU A 68 -3.06 -3.68 3.77
CA LEU A 68 -2.64 -2.34 4.21
C LEU A 68 -3.16 -2.02 5.62
N ALA A 69 -4.39 -2.41 5.93
CA ALA A 69 -4.96 -2.27 7.26
C ALA A 69 -4.23 -3.13 8.31
N SER A 70 -3.76 -4.32 7.94
CA SER A 70 -2.96 -5.18 8.83
C SER A 70 -1.59 -4.57 9.13
N VAL A 71 -0.98 -3.91 8.14
CA VAL A 71 0.27 -3.15 8.31
C VAL A 71 0.04 -1.94 9.21
N ALA A 72 -1.05 -1.19 9.03
CA ALA A 72 -1.39 -0.09 9.93
C ALA A 72 -1.54 -0.56 11.40
N LYS A 73 -2.13 -1.74 11.60
CA LYS A 73 -2.30 -2.35 12.94
C LYS A 73 -1.00 -2.83 13.58
N SER A 74 0.08 -3.03 12.82
CA SER A 74 1.39 -3.38 13.39
C SER A 74 2.13 -2.17 13.97
N GLY A 75 1.57 -0.97 13.83
CA GLY A 75 2.13 0.28 14.36
C GLY A 75 2.85 1.13 13.32
N ILE A 76 2.83 0.71 12.04
CA ILE A 76 3.33 1.51 10.91
C ILE A 76 2.25 2.50 10.48
N ASP A 77 2.62 3.76 10.28
CA ASP A 77 1.71 4.79 9.77
C ASP A 77 1.52 4.61 8.26
N VAL A 78 0.32 4.22 7.83
CA VAL A 78 0.01 3.94 6.42
C VAL A 78 -0.73 5.13 5.79
N MET A 79 -0.16 5.65 4.71
CA MET A 79 -0.66 6.79 3.95
C MET A 79 -0.89 6.40 2.49
N LEU A 80 -2.03 6.79 1.93
CA LEU A 80 -2.36 6.63 0.52
C LEU A 80 -2.23 7.96 -0.18
N PHE A 81 -1.49 8.00 -1.28
CA PHE A 81 -1.30 9.18 -2.10
C PHE A 81 -2.08 9.05 -3.41
N ASN A 82 -2.87 10.07 -3.72
CA ASN A 82 -3.72 10.14 -4.89
C ASN A 82 -4.68 8.95 -5.07
N PRO A 83 -5.39 8.46 -4.02
CA PRO A 83 -6.45 7.47 -4.21
C PRO A 83 -7.55 8.02 -5.12
N SER A 84 -8.18 7.16 -5.92
CA SER A 84 -9.41 7.51 -6.64
C SER A 84 -10.57 7.78 -5.66
N GLU A 85 -11.61 8.47 -6.14
CA GLU A 85 -12.85 8.67 -5.37
C GLU A 85 -13.46 7.34 -4.92
N ASP A 86 -13.46 6.32 -5.79
CA ASP A 86 -13.96 4.97 -5.48
C ASP A 86 -13.19 4.33 -4.30
N ILE A 87 -11.87 4.48 -4.26
CA ILE A 87 -11.04 3.95 -3.17
C ILE A 87 -11.32 4.71 -1.87
N ILE A 88 -11.49 6.02 -1.92
CA ILE A 88 -11.86 6.84 -0.76
C ILE A 88 -13.21 6.37 -0.20
N GLU A 89 -14.22 6.20 -1.05
CA GLU A 89 -15.55 5.74 -0.63
C GLU A 89 -15.46 4.37 0.06
N VAL A 90 -14.68 3.42 -0.49
CA VAL A 90 -14.47 2.11 0.13
C VAL A 90 -13.81 2.25 1.52
N LEU A 91 -12.81 3.11 1.68
CA LEU A 91 -12.15 3.35 2.97
C LEU A 91 -13.12 3.92 4.01
N GLU A 92 -14.04 4.81 3.60
CA GLU A 92 -15.05 5.38 4.47
C GLU A 92 -16.09 4.34 4.90
N ILE A 93 -16.66 3.58 3.94
CA ILE A 93 -17.65 2.52 4.21
C ILE A 93 -17.06 1.46 5.15
N THR A 94 -15.80 1.08 4.93
CA THR A 94 -15.12 0.07 5.75
C THR A 94 -14.52 0.63 7.04
N ASN A 95 -14.64 1.93 7.31
CA ASN A 95 -14.02 2.65 8.43
C ASN A 95 -12.48 2.51 8.50
N LEU A 96 -11.85 2.13 7.39
CA LEU A 96 -10.39 2.01 7.30
C LEU A 96 -9.72 3.39 7.24
N ASN A 97 -10.46 4.43 6.85
CA ASN A 97 -10.02 5.83 6.93
C ASN A 97 -9.64 6.30 8.35
N ARG A 98 -9.96 5.53 9.40
CA ARG A 98 -9.55 5.80 10.79
C ARG A 98 -8.14 5.33 11.12
N MET A 99 -7.56 4.46 10.29
CA MET A 99 -6.23 3.88 10.48
C MET A 99 -5.30 4.11 9.29
N ILE A 100 -5.86 4.30 8.10
CA ILE A 100 -5.15 4.63 6.87
C ILE A 100 -5.53 6.05 6.50
N THR A 101 -4.54 6.91 6.31
CA THR A 101 -4.76 8.30 5.91
C THR A 101 -4.65 8.44 4.40
N SER A 102 -5.40 9.38 3.83
CA SER A 102 -5.34 9.70 2.40
C SER A 102 -4.87 11.14 2.18
N HIS A 103 -4.06 11.32 1.14
CA HIS A 103 -3.51 12.60 0.73
C HIS A 103 -3.63 12.75 -0.79
N HIS A 104 -3.94 13.95 -1.26
CA HIS A 104 -3.81 14.32 -2.67
C HIS A 104 -2.64 15.29 -2.81
N VAL A 105 -1.78 15.03 -3.79
CA VAL A 105 -0.64 15.87 -4.14
C VAL A 105 -0.71 16.21 -5.63
N GLU A 106 -0.25 17.41 -6.00
CA GLU A 106 -0.10 17.76 -7.41
C GLU A 106 0.98 16.86 -8.05
N VAL A 107 0.66 16.30 -9.23
CA VAL A 107 1.49 15.38 -10.00
C VAL A 107 2.04 16.07 -11.24
#